data_AF-A0A940BL13-F1
#
_entry.id   AF-A0A940BL13-F1
#
_cell.length_a   1.000
_cell.length_b   1.000
_cell.length_c   1.000
_cell.angle_alpha   90.00
_cell.angle_beta   90.00
_cell.angle_gamma   90.00
#
_symmetry.space_group_name_H-M   'P 1'
#
loop_
_entity.id
_entity.type
_entity.pdbx_description
1 polymer ?
#
loop_
_entity_poly.entity_id
_entity_poly.type
_entity_poly.pdbx_seq_one_letter_code
_entity_poly.pdbx_strand_id
1 'polypeptide(L)'
;MTNKNTTDGTDKFVTTYYVRDPQGNVLAVYEHKHGDSGNGTFTLTEQHLYGAGRLGMKKRDLALNTGNANETPANYFELTNHLGNVMAVISDEVSTTAEPTVVSLTDYYPYGMTEPGRSWNSGDYRFGYTGHEKENDLAEGVYTTEYRLLDTRLGRWMSVDPLAEKASVMKLSELIKTIEDYGTVQGGLFKNDSGYYDPKSE
;
A
#
# COMPACT_ATOMS: atom_id res chain seq x y z
N MET A 1 9.29 13.65 5.82
CA MET A 1 10.19 12.49 6.03
C MET A 1 9.68 11.75 7.25
N THR A 2 9.47 10.44 7.16
CA THR A 2 8.98 9.59 8.25
C THR A 2 9.98 8.48 8.50
N ASN A 3 10.01 7.89 9.70
CA ASN A 3 10.95 6.81 10.03
C ASN A 3 10.33 5.63 10.79
N LYS A 4 10.90 4.44 10.59
CA LYS A 4 10.67 3.21 11.36
C LYS A 4 11.99 2.81 12.02
N ASN A 5 11.94 2.36 13.28
CA ASN A 5 13.10 1.80 13.97
C ASN A 5 12.91 0.30 14.14
N THR A 6 13.92 -0.47 13.81
CA THR A 6 14.01 -1.91 14.02
C THR A 6 15.37 -2.26 14.60
N THR A 7 15.57 -3.55 14.87
CA THR A 7 16.84 -4.08 15.33
C THR A 7 17.32 -5.12 14.32
N ASP A 8 18.58 -5.05 13.91
CA ASP A 8 19.20 -6.05 13.02
C ASP A 8 19.46 -7.37 13.80
N GLY A 9 19.84 -8.44 13.11
CA GLY A 9 20.15 -9.75 13.70
C GLY A 9 21.37 -9.78 14.65
N THR A 10 21.95 -8.62 14.97
CA THR A 10 23.05 -8.41 15.94
C THR A 10 22.65 -7.43 17.05
N ASP A 11 21.35 -7.26 17.31
CA ASP A 11 20.81 -6.33 18.32
C ASP A 11 21.16 -4.84 18.10
N LYS A 12 21.55 -4.47 16.87
CA LYS A 12 21.87 -3.09 16.50
C LYS A 12 20.65 -2.37 15.95
N PHE A 13 20.46 -1.12 16.34
CA PHE A 13 19.37 -0.31 15.82
C PHE A 13 19.56 -0.02 14.32
N VAL A 14 18.46 -0.19 13.59
CA VAL A 14 18.33 0.24 12.20
C VAL A 14 17.19 1.25 12.13
N THR A 15 17.46 2.41 11.54
CA THR A 15 16.42 3.41 11.28
C THR A 15 16.18 3.50 9.77
N THR A 16 14.97 3.19 9.34
CA THR A 16 14.53 3.33 7.95
C THR A 16 13.84 4.67 7.78
N TYR A 17 14.26 5.48 6.81
CA TYR A 17 13.68 6.77 6.49
C TYR A 17 12.99 6.76 5.13
N TYR A 18 11.80 7.35 5.08
CA TYR A 18 11.00 7.48 3.87
C TYR A 18 10.95 8.94 3.42
N VAL A 19 11.41 9.18 2.19
CA VAL A 19 11.20 10.44 1.48
C VAL A 19 9.95 10.28 0.63
N ARG A 20 9.02 11.23 0.75
CA ARG A 20 7.71 11.17 0.10
C ARG A 20 7.45 12.43 -0.72
N ASP A 21 6.63 12.30 -1.75
CA ASP A 21 6.07 13.44 -2.48
C ASP A 21 4.95 14.13 -1.65
N PRO A 22 4.40 15.27 -2.11
CA PRO A 22 3.31 15.96 -1.42
C PRO A 22 2.02 15.13 -1.31
N GLN A 23 1.80 14.16 -2.19
CA GLN A 23 0.66 13.24 -2.13
C GLN A 23 0.89 12.05 -1.17
N GLY A 24 2.09 11.92 -0.61
CA GLY A 24 2.45 10.85 0.33
C GLY A 24 3.07 9.60 -0.30
N ASN A 25 3.29 9.56 -1.62
CA ASN A 25 3.96 8.45 -2.27
C ASN A 25 5.44 8.39 -1.88
N VAL A 26 5.97 7.20 -1.58
CA VAL A 26 7.40 7.03 -1.24
C VAL A 26 8.26 7.17 -2.48
N LEU A 27 9.14 8.16 -2.53
CA LEU A 27 10.09 8.36 -3.62
C LEU A 27 11.41 7.63 -3.39
N ALA A 28 11.89 7.59 -2.15
CA ALA A 28 13.14 6.93 -1.79
C ALA A 28 13.12 6.42 -0.34
N VAL A 29 13.83 5.31 -0.14
CA VAL A 29 14.04 4.68 1.17
C VAL A 29 15.52 4.70 1.49
N TYR A 30 15.83 5.15 2.70
CA TYR A 30 17.18 5.16 3.24
C TYR A 30 17.22 4.32 4.51
N GLU A 31 18.32 3.63 4.74
CA GLU A 31 18.58 2.93 5.98
C GLU A 31 19.80 3.51 6.68
N HIS A 32 19.68 3.70 7.99
CA HIS A 32 20.78 4.03 8.86
C HIS A 32 21.03 2.88 9.81
N LYS A 33 22.11 2.14 9.56
CA LYS A 33 22.58 1.09 10.46
C LYS A 33 23.50 1.70 11.49
N HIS A 34 23.08 1.72 12.74
CA HIS A 34 23.88 2.30 13.84
C HIS A 34 24.99 1.32 14.23
N GLY A 35 26.22 1.81 14.32
CA GLY A 35 27.36 1.06 14.85
C GLY A 35 27.61 1.33 16.34
N ASP A 36 28.57 0.60 16.91
CA ASP A 36 28.79 0.54 18.36
C ASP A 36 29.32 1.85 18.97
N SER A 37 29.85 2.77 18.17
CA SER A 37 30.50 4.02 18.65
C SER A 37 29.93 5.29 18.01
N GLY A 38 28.63 5.29 17.66
CA GLY A 38 27.97 6.43 17.02
C GLY A 38 28.34 6.63 15.53
N ASN A 39 29.30 5.85 15.04
CA ASN A 39 29.53 5.68 13.61
C ASN A 39 28.45 4.76 13.05
N GLY A 40 27.69 5.24 12.07
CA GLY A 40 26.68 4.46 11.36
C GLY A 40 26.83 4.62 9.86
N THR A 41 26.28 3.67 9.11
CA THR A 41 26.26 3.72 7.65
C THR A 41 24.88 4.17 7.22
N PHE A 42 24.82 5.28 6.47
CA PHE A 42 23.63 5.69 5.76
C PHE A 42 23.68 5.11 4.35
N THR A 43 22.67 4.33 4.00
CA THR A 43 22.54 3.68 2.69
C THR A 43 21.25 4.13 2.02
N LEU A 44 21.31 4.55 0.77
CA LEU A 44 20.12 4.63 -0.10
C LEU A 44 19.81 3.23 -0.60
N THR A 45 18.68 2.68 -0.16
CA THR A 45 18.29 1.28 -0.46
C THR A 45 17.31 1.17 -1.62
N GLU A 46 16.40 2.13 -1.77
CA GLU A 46 15.35 2.07 -2.78
C GLU A 46 15.05 3.45 -3.37
N GLN A 47 14.79 3.47 -4.68
CA GLN A 47 14.19 4.62 -5.35
C GLN A 47 13.02 4.17 -6.20
N HIS A 48 11.84 4.67 -5.91
CA HIS A 48 10.63 4.27 -6.63
C HIS A 48 10.46 5.08 -7.91
N LEU A 49 9.89 4.44 -8.93
CA LEU A 49 9.55 5.05 -10.21
C LEU A 49 8.03 5.17 -10.32
N TYR A 50 7.54 6.37 -10.62
CA TYR A 50 6.12 6.66 -10.76
C TYR A 50 5.79 7.25 -12.14
N GLY A 51 4.59 6.91 -12.62
CA GLY A 51 3.88 7.61 -13.68
C GLY A 51 2.51 8.06 -13.14
N ALA A 52 1.43 7.53 -13.70
CA ALA A 52 0.09 7.66 -13.10
C ALA A 52 -0.07 6.80 -11.82
N GLY A 53 0.74 5.76 -11.68
CA GLY A 53 0.88 4.92 -10.49
C GLY A 53 2.33 4.44 -10.37
N ARG A 54 2.61 3.56 -9.40
CA ARG A 54 3.96 2.97 -9.26
C ARG A 54 4.25 2.06 -10.44
N LEU A 55 5.36 2.32 -11.14
CA LEU A 55 5.84 1.52 -12.27
C LEU A 55 6.88 0.49 -11.85
N GLY A 56 7.51 0.72 -10.69
CA GLY A 56 8.54 -0.15 -10.16
C GLY A 56 9.51 0.61 -9.25
N MET A 57 10.72 0.10 -9.10
CA MET A 57 11.75 0.71 -8.28
C MET A 57 13.16 0.30 -8.70
N LYS A 58 14.14 1.15 -8.42
CA LYS A 58 15.55 0.81 -8.47
C LYS A 58 16.01 0.37 -7.08
N LYS A 59 16.43 -0.89 -6.95
CA LYS A 59 17.14 -1.38 -5.78
C LYS A 59 18.57 -0.85 -5.80
N ARG A 60 19.06 -0.39 -4.65
CA ARG A 60 20.40 0.16 -4.48
C ARG A 60 20.99 -0.33 -3.16
N ASP A 61 22.31 -0.35 -3.11
CA ASP A 61 23.07 -0.40 -1.86
C ASP A 61 24.17 0.67 -1.93
N LEU A 62 23.74 1.94 -1.92
CA LEU A 62 24.64 3.08 -2.04
C LEU A 62 24.89 3.69 -0.67
N ALA A 63 26.07 3.45 -0.10
CA ALA A 63 26.52 4.06 1.14
C ALA A 63 26.86 5.55 0.91
N LEU A 64 26.08 6.46 1.51
CA LEU A 64 26.21 7.90 1.32
C LEU A 64 27.47 8.48 1.96
N ASN A 65 27.95 7.85 3.03
CA ASN A 65 29.13 8.32 3.75
C ASN A 65 30.44 8.08 2.97
N THR A 66 30.44 7.10 2.06
CA THR A 66 31.62 6.70 1.28
C THR A 66 31.45 6.91 -0.23
N GLY A 67 30.22 7.09 -0.70
CA GLY A 67 29.89 7.14 -2.13
C GLY A 67 29.98 5.79 -2.84
N ASN A 68 30.24 4.70 -2.11
CA ASN A 68 30.42 3.37 -2.67
C ASN A 68 29.06 2.69 -2.85
N ALA A 69 28.82 2.12 -4.03
CA ALA A 69 27.74 1.18 -4.26
C ALA A 69 28.28 -0.25 -4.06
N ASN A 70 27.70 -1.00 -3.14
CA ASN A 70 28.14 -2.38 -2.85
C ASN A 70 27.43 -3.42 -3.75
N GLU A 71 26.39 -3.02 -4.47
CA GLU A 71 25.66 -3.89 -5.40
C GLU A 71 25.44 -3.20 -6.75
N THR A 72 25.37 -4.01 -7.81
CA THR A 72 24.90 -3.57 -9.13
C THR A 72 23.42 -3.19 -8.98
N PRO A 73 23.04 -1.92 -9.16
CA PRO A 73 21.66 -1.53 -8.91
C PRO A 73 20.73 -2.16 -9.94
N ALA A 74 19.78 -2.98 -9.50
CA ALA A 74 18.78 -3.59 -10.35
C ALA A 74 17.53 -2.71 -10.45
N ASN A 75 17.01 -2.50 -11.66
CA ASN A 75 15.73 -1.84 -11.86
C ASN A 75 14.64 -2.90 -11.93
N TYR A 76 13.66 -2.82 -11.04
CA TYR A 76 12.48 -3.68 -11.00
C TYR A 76 11.29 -2.94 -11.60
N PHE A 77 10.53 -3.65 -12.43
CA PHE A 77 9.32 -3.15 -13.08
C PHE A 77 8.12 -4.02 -12.75
N GLU A 78 7.01 -3.36 -12.42
CA GLU A 78 5.76 -4.01 -12.03
C GLU A 78 4.86 -4.25 -13.24
N LEU A 79 4.39 -5.48 -13.39
CA LEU A 79 3.34 -5.84 -14.33
C LEU A 79 2.05 -6.00 -13.53
N THR A 80 1.21 -4.97 -13.59
CA THR A 80 -0.05 -4.91 -12.84
C THR A 80 -1.25 -5.27 -13.70
N ASN A 81 -2.29 -5.83 -13.08
CA ASN A 81 -3.59 -5.94 -13.73
C ASN A 81 -4.41 -4.64 -13.64
N HIS A 82 -5.65 -4.66 -14.15
CA HIS A 82 -6.56 -3.52 -14.16
C HIS A 82 -7.00 -3.02 -12.77
N LEU A 83 -6.83 -3.81 -11.72
CA LEU A 83 -7.12 -3.44 -10.32
C LEU A 83 -5.87 -2.95 -9.59
N GLY A 84 -4.71 -2.90 -10.28
CA GLY A 84 -3.42 -2.55 -9.69
C GLY A 84 -2.75 -3.67 -8.91
N ASN A 85 -3.22 -4.92 -9.00
CA ASN A 85 -2.51 -6.04 -8.38
C ASN A 85 -1.19 -6.29 -9.13
N VAL A 86 -0.08 -6.36 -8.41
CA VAL A 86 1.24 -6.69 -8.98
C VAL A 86 1.30 -8.19 -9.28
N MET A 87 1.14 -8.58 -10.54
CA MET A 87 1.13 -9.99 -10.95
C MET A 87 2.53 -10.54 -11.20
N ALA A 88 3.41 -9.70 -11.74
CA ALA A 88 4.79 -10.07 -11.97
C ALA A 88 5.71 -8.87 -11.74
N VAL A 89 6.94 -9.17 -11.35
CA VAL A 89 8.02 -8.18 -11.28
C VAL A 89 9.18 -8.73 -12.09
N ILE A 90 9.71 -7.92 -12.99
CA ILE A 90 10.86 -8.26 -13.81
C ILE A 90 11.99 -7.27 -13.51
N SER A 91 13.24 -7.72 -13.64
CA SER A 91 14.40 -6.84 -13.58
C SER A 91 14.92 -6.51 -14.99
N ASP A 92 15.69 -5.43 -15.08
CA ASP A 92 16.50 -5.13 -16.27
C ASP A 92 17.77 -5.99 -16.36
N GLU A 93 18.00 -6.88 -15.40
CA GLU A 93 19.08 -7.85 -15.46
C GLU A 93 18.74 -8.92 -16.50
N VAL A 94 19.57 -8.96 -17.53
CA VAL A 94 19.41 -9.88 -18.63
C VAL A 94 20.14 -11.18 -18.32
N SER A 95 19.41 -12.28 -18.34
CA SER A 95 19.97 -13.63 -18.20
C SER A 95 20.92 -13.98 -19.34
N THR A 96 21.66 -15.08 -19.20
CA THR A 96 22.57 -15.59 -20.24
C THR A 96 21.88 -15.90 -21.58
N THR A 97 20.56 -16.03 -21.59
CA THR A 97 19.73 -16.28 -22.77
C THR A 97 19.08 -15.02 -23.35
N ALA A 98 19.50 -13.82 -22.94
CA ALA A 98 18.97 -12.54 -23.40
C ALA A 98 17.51 -12.23 -22.97
N GLU A 99 17.01 -12.93 -21.95
CA GLU A 99 15.66 -12.72 -21.40
C GLU A 99 15.72 -11.90 -20.10
N PRO A 100 14.75 -11.02 -19.83
CA PRO A 100 14.65 -10.31 -18.57
C PRO A 100 14.45 -11.30 -17.41
N THR A 101 15.12 -11.05 -16.30
CA THR A 101 15.02 -11.93 -15.13
C THR A 101 13.71 -11.66 -14.39
N VAL A 102 12.97 -12.72 -14.08
CA VAL A 102 11.75 -12.63 -13.27
C VAL A 102 12.13 -12.59 -11.80
N VAL A 103 11.63 -11.58 -11.08
CA VAL A 103 11.84 -11.35 -9.64
C VAL A 103 10.71 -11.96 -8.83
N SER A 104 9.46 -11.76 -9.25
CA SER A 104 8.31 -12.35 -8.57
C SER A 104 7.16 -12.61 -9.52
N LEU A 105 6.35 -13.62 -9.22
CA LEU A 105 5.09 -13.98 -9.85
C LEU A 105 4.06 -14.22 -8.76
N THR A 106 2.88 -13.65 -8.87
CA THR A 106 1.83 -13.84 -7.87
C THR A 106 0.46 -13.72 -8.51
N ASP A 107 -0.31 -14.80 -8.42
CA ASP A 107 -1.73 -14.79 -8.71
C ASP A 107 -2.55 -14.61 -7.42
N TYR A 108 -3.70 -13.94 -7.56
CA TYR A 108 -4.54 -13.56 -6.44
C TYR A 108 -5.97 -14.08 -6.61
N TYR A 109 -6.49 -14.71 -5.56
CA TYR A 109 -7.93 -14.89 -5.39
C TYR A 109 -8.65 -13.54 -5.24
N PRO A 110 -9.98 -13.53 -5.38
CA PRO A 110 -10.80 -12.42 -4.89
C PRO A 110 -10.42 -12.07 -3.45
N TYR A 111 -10.47 -10.77 -3.12
CA TYR A 111 -10.01 -10.19 -1.83
C TYR A 111 -8.50 -10.23 -1.55
N GLY A 112 -7.69 -10.72 -2.49
CA GLY A 112 -6.24 -10.49 -2.50
C GLY A 112 -5.39 -11.56 -1.85
N MET A 113 -5.98 -12.69 -1.46
CA MET A 113 -5.21 -13.84 -1.00
C MET A 113 -4.40 -14.40 -2.16
N THR A 114 -3.10 -14.59 -1.95
CA THR A 114 -2.22 -15.26 -2.92
C THR A 114 -2.70 -16.69 -3.18
N GLU A 115 -2.77 -17.09 -4.45
CA GLU A 115 -3.14 -18.45 -4.84
C GLU A 115 -2.01 -19.44 -4.52
N PRO A 116 -2.26 -20.46 -3.66
CA PRO A 116 -1.25 -21.47 -3.35
C PRO A 116 -0.79 -22.20 -4.61
N GLY A 117 0.53 -22.36 -4.78
CA GLY A 117 1.12 -23.01 -5.95
C GLY A 117 1.13 -22.17 -7.23
N ARG A 118 0.57 -20.95 -7.20
CA ARG A 118 0.63 -19.97 -8.29
C ARG A 118 1.29 -18.66 -7.84
N SER A 119 2.32 -18.81 -7.02
CA SER A 119 3.19 -17.72 -6.62
C SER A 119 4.62 -18.21 -6.53
N TRP A 120 5.53 -17.33 -6.91
CA TRP A 120 6.97 -17.56 -6.83
C TRP A 120 7.65 -16.22 -6.59
N ASN A 121 8.70 -16.21 -5.79
CA ASN A 121 9.46 -15.00 -5.52
C ASN A 121 10.94 -15.36 -5.33
N SER A 122 11.83 -14.79 -6.14
CA SER A 122 13.28 -14.94 -6.01
C SER A 122 13.93 -13.89 -5.12
N GLY A 123 13.19 -12.88 -4.65
CA GLY A 123 13.77 -11.81 -3.83
C GLY A 123 12.79 -11.12 -2.87
N ASP A 124 13.29 -10.13 -2.16
CA ASP A 124 12.50 -9.36 -1.19
C ASP A 124 11.69 -8.24 -1.88
N TYR A 125 10.75 -8.64 -2.74
CA TYR A 125 9.75 -7.75 -3.31
C TYR A 125 8.49 -7.70 -2.44
N ARG A 126 8.19 -6.51 -1.90
CA ARG A 126 7.19 -6.35 -0.82
C ARG A 126 5.82 -5.85 -1.25
N PHE A 127 5.62 -5.44 -2.50
CA PHE A 127 4.29 -4.98 -2.94
C PHE A 127 3.49 -6.12 -3.57
N GLY A 128 2.16 -5.98 -3.62
CA GLY A 128 1.31 -7.02 -4.18
C GLY A 128 -0.11 -6.57 -4.49
N TYR A 129 -1.06 -7.09 -3.72
CA TYR A 129 -2.48 -6.84 -3.92
C TYR A 129 -2.81 -5.34 -3.92
N THR A 130 -3.53 -4.88 -4.93
CA THR A 130 -3.88 -3.47 -5.19
C THR A 130 -2.70 -2.48 -5.09
N GLY A 131 -1.46 -2.96 -5.27
CA GLY A 131 -0.24 -2.15 -5.20
C GLY A 131 0.25 -1.85 -3.78
N HIS A 132 -0.40 -2.38 -2.75
CA HIS A 132 -0.05 -2.15 -1.35
C HIS A 132 1.14 -3.01 -0.90
N GLU A 133 1.83 -2.55 0.15
CA GLU A 133 2.92 -3.30 0.79
C GLU A 133 2.35 -4.45 1.62
N LYS A 134 3.05 -5.59 1.59
CA LYS A 134 2.78 -6.75 2.45
C LYS A 134 3.39 -6.51 3.82
N GLU A 135 2.63 -6.78 4.87
CA GLU A 135 3.08 -6.71 6.27
C GLU A 135 3.41 -8.11 6.80
N ASN A 136 4.46 -8.72 6.24
CA ASN A 136 4.86 -10.09 6.59
C ASN A 136 5.38 -10.21 8.03
N ASP A 137 5.81 -9.10 8.66
CA ASP A 137 6.20 -9.06 10.08
C ASP A 137 5.02 -9.41 11.02
N LEU A 138 3.78 -9.13 10.59
CA LEU A 138 2.58 -9.41 11.37
C LEU A 138 1.97 -10.77 11.02
N ALA A 139 1.68 -10.99 9.74
CA ALA A 139 1.22 -12.26 9.19
C ALA A 139 1.23 -12.23 7.66
N GLU A 140 1.39 -13.40 7.04
CA GLU A 140 1.20 -13.52 5.59
C GLU A 140 -0.24 -13.17 5.18
N GLY A 141 -0.37 -12.49 4.03
CA GLY A 141 -1.67 -12.04 3.53
C GLY A 141 -2.22 -10.80 4.24
N VAL A 142 -1.40 -10.09 5.01
CA VAL A 142 -1.74 -8.77 5.52
C VAL A 142 -1.14 -7.70 4.61
N TYR A 143 -1.93 -6.69 4.25
CA TYR A 143 -1.51 -5.56 3.44
C TYR A 143 -1.72 -4.23 4.15
N THR A 144 -0.74 -3.35 4.01
CA THR A 144 -0.73 -2.02 4.61
C THR A 144 -1.34 -1.01 3.65
N THR A 145 -2.49 -0.46 4.04
CA THR A 145 -3.13 0.67 3.33
C THR A 145 -2.88 1.98 4.06
N GLU A 146 -3.36 3.10 3.51
CA GLU A 146 -3.18 4.42 4.12
C GLU A 146 -3.72 4.52 5.55
N TYR A 147 -4.85 3.85 5.85
CA TYR A 147 -5.57 4.02 7.11
C TYR A 147 -5.72 2.74 7.93
N ARG A 148 -5.65 1.58 7.29
CA ARG A 148 -5.95 0.28 7.91
C ARG A 148 -5.09 -0.85 7.36
N LEU A 149 -4.98 -1.93 8.12
CA LEU A 149 -4.45 -3.19 7.63
C LEU A 149 -5.58 -4.08 7.12
N LEU A 150 -5.38 -4.69 5.97
CA LEU A 150 -6.31 -5.64 5.36
C LEU A 150 -5.76 -7.06 5.52
N ASP A 151 -6.54 -7.97 6.12
CA ASP A 151 -6.26 -9.41 6.07
C ASP A 151 -6.99 -10.01 4.87
N THR A 152 -6.23 -10.35 3.83
CA THR A 152 -6.77 -10.84 2.56
C THR A 152 -7.25 -12.28 2.63
N ARG A 153 -6.81 -13.06 3.63
CA ARG A 153 -7.26 -14.45 3.81
C ARG A 153 -8.71 -14.50 4.28
N LEU A 154 -9.10 -13.49 5.05
CA LEU A 154 -10.45 -13.31 5.56
C LEU A 154 -11.26 -12.29 4.75
N GLY A 155 -10.60 -11.46 3.92
CA GLY A 155 -11.22 -10.33 3.23
C GLY A 155 -11.74 -9.27 4.19
N ARG A 156 -11.05 -9.04 5.31
CA ARG A 156 -11.52 -8.16 6.40
C ARG A 156 -10.45 -7.18 6.86
N TRP A 157 -10.91 -5.98 7.23
CA TRP A 157 -10.07 -4.99 7.91
C TRP A 157 -9.73 -5.44 9.33
N MET A 158 -8.48 -5.20 9.75
CA MET A 158 -8.01 -5.52 11.10
C MET A 158 -8.45 -4.50 12.16
N SER A 159 -9.01 -3.36 11.73
CA SER A 159 -9.51 -2.32 12.62
C SER A 159 -10.83 -1.73 12.09
N VAL A 160 -11.59 -1.14 13.02
CA VAL A 160 -12.77 -0.32 12.69
C VAL A 160 -12.32 0.89 11.86
N ASP A 161 -13.17 1.35 10.95
CA ASP A 161 -12.88 2.55 10.17
C ASP A 161 -12.62 3.75 11.10
N PRO A 162 -11.51 4.50 10.95
CA PRO A 162 -11.24 5.68 11.75
C PRO A 162 -12.34 6.75 11.68
N LEU A 163 -13.15 6.77 10.61
CA LEU A 163 -14.28 7.69 10.45
C LEU A 163 -15.63 7.07 10.85
N ALA A 164 -15.67 5.82 11.30
CA ALA A 164 -16.91 5.16 11.71
C ALA A 164 -17.63 5.94 12.83
N GLU A 165 -16.88 6.48 13.79
CA GLU A 165 -17.47 7.27 14.88
C GLU A 165 -18.14 8.53 14.33
N LYS A 166 -17.53 9.23 13.37
CA LYS A 166 -18.13 10.41 12.73
C LYS A 166 -19.39 10.09 11.94
N ALA A 167 -19.45 8.92 11.28
CA ALA A 167 -20.64 8.49 10.57
C ALA A 167 -21.79 8.10 11.52
N SER A 168 -21.46 7.64 12.73
CA SER A 168 -22.44 7.22 13.75
C SER A 168 -23.13 8.39 14.46
N VAL A 169 -22.60 9.61 14.30
CA VAL A 169 -23.15 10.85 14.88
C VAL A 169 -23.44 11.84 13.77
N MET A 170 -24.36 11.50 12.85
CA MET A 170 -25.32 12.54 12.45
C MET A 170 -26.06 12.90 13.73
N LYS A 171 -25.64 13.98 14.39
CA LYS A 171 -26.30 14.42 15.62
C LYS A 171 -27.78 14.62 15.29
N LEU A 172 -28.67 14.22 16.19
CA LEU A 172 -30.11 14.47 16.00
C LEU A 172 -30.38 15.95 15.66
N SER A 173 -29.55 16.87 16.18
CA SER A 173 -29.59 18.29 15.84
C SER A 173 -29.26 18.63 14.38
N GLU A 174 -28.40 17.86 13.72
CA GLU A 174 -28.05 18.03 12.30
C GLU A 174 -29.08 17.35 11.39
N LEU A 175 -29.69 16.24 11.85
CA LEU A 175 -30.84 15.61 11.20
C LEU A 175 -32.08 16.53 11.24
N ILE A 176 -32.34 17.19 12.38
CA ILE A 176 -33.42 18.17 12.51
C ILE A 176 -33.17 19.38 11.61
N LYS A 177 -31.94 19.90 11.54
CA LYS A 177 -31.60 21.02 10.65
C LYS A 177 -31.79 20.69 9.17
N THR A 178 -31.44 19.48 8.75
CA THR A 178 -31.70 19.03 7.37
C THR A 178 -33.20 18.82 7.12
N ILE A 179 -33.98 18.38 8.12
CA ILE A 179 -35.45 18.32 8.03
C ILE A 179 -36.08 19.73 7.95
N GLU A 180 -35.48 20.72 8.62
CA GLU A 180 -35.96 22.12 8.62
C GLU A 180 -35.54 22.90 7.36
N ASP A 181 -34.31 22.68 6.85
CA ASP A 181 -33.80 23.30 5.61
C ASP A 181 -34.41 22.66 4.35
N TYR A 182 -34.72 21.36 4.37
CA TYR A 182 -35.59 20.69 3.40
C TYR A 182 -37.04 20.64 3.89
N GLY A 183 -37.44 21.67 4.64
CA GLY A 183 -38.75 21.84 5.25
C GLY A 183 -39.83 21.24 4.37
N THR A 184 -40.61 20.31 4.94
CA THR A 184 -41.82 19.72 4.37
C THR A 184 -41.99 20.11 2.91
N VAL A 185 -41.47 19.30 1.99
CA VAL A 185 -41.89 19.40 0.60
C VAL A 185 -43.41 19.48 0.64
N GLN A 186 -43.97 20.60 0.19
CA GLN A 186 -45.41 20.79 0.01
C GLN A 186 -45.85 19.79 -1.07
N GLY A 187 -45.96 18.53 -0.65
CA GLY A 187 -45.90 17.36 -1.53
C GLY A 187 -45.23 16.19 -0.83
N GLY A 188 -45.85 15.71 0.25
CA GLY A 188 -45.39 14.50 0.95
C GLY A 188 -45.35 13.28 0.04
N LEU A 189 -44.57 12.28 0.42
CA LEU A 189 -44.57 10.95 -0.17
C LEU A 189 -45.92 10.28 0.12
N PHE A 190 -46.84 10.31 -0.85
CA PHE A 190 -48.12 9.62 -0.75
C PHE A 190 -47.93 8.13 -1.05
N LYS A 191 -48.43 7.29 -0.15
CA LYS A 191 -48.50 5.84 -0.36
C LYS A 191 -49.56 5.55 -1.43
N ASN A 192 -49.18 4.92 -2.53
CA ASN A 192 -50.17 4.40 -3.48
C ASN A 192 -50.79 3.09 -2.94
N ASP A 193 -51.92 2.68 -3.50
CA ASP A 193 -52.66 1.49 -3.06
C ASP A 193 -51.88 0.17 -3.25
N SER A 194 -50.71 0.22 -3.89
CA SER A 194 -49.76 -0.88 -4.07
C SER A 194 -48.59 -0.88 -3.06
N GLY A 195 -48.53 0.09 -2.14
CA GLY A 195 -47.60 0.08 -1.00
C GLY A 195 -46.16 0.51 -1.29
N TYR A 196 -45.88 1.10 -2.46
CA TYR A 196 -44.56 1.67 -2.78
C TYR A 196 -44.58 3.20 -2.78
N TYR A 197 -43.47 3.81 -2.36
CA TYR A 197 -43.27 5.25 -2.40
C TYR A 197 -42.69 5.67 -3.75
N ASP A 198 -43.39 6.56 -4.46
CA ASP A 198 -42.97 7.11 -5.75
C ASP A 198 -42.54 8.58 -5.58
N PRO A 199 -41.28 8.94 -5.88
CA PRO A 199 -40.90 10.33 -6.02
C PRO A 199 -41.49 10.85 -7.33
N LYS A 200 -42.62 11.58 -7.25
CA LYS A 200 -43.28 12.14 -8.44
C LYS A 200 -42.28 12.82 -9.36
N SER A 201 -42.21 12.33 -10.59
CA SER A 201 -41.75 13.08 -11.76
C SER A 201 -42.63 14.33 -11.93
N GLU A 202 -41.99 15.49 -12.10
CA GLU A 202 -42.62 16.61 -12.81
C GLU A 202 -42.97 16.22 -14.25
#